data_AF-A0A0C3HX27-F1
#
_entry.id   AF-A0A0C3HX27-F1
#
_cell.length_a   1.000
_cell.length_b   1.000
_cell.length_c   1.000
_cell.angle_alpha   90.00
_cell.angle_beta   90.00
_cell.angle_gamma   90.00
#
_symmetry.space_group_name_H-M   'P 1'
#
loop_
_entity.id
_entity.type
_entity.pdbx_description
1 polymer ?
#
loop_
_entity_poly.entity_id
_entity_poly.type
_entity_poly.pdbx_seq_one_letter_code
_entity_poly.pdbx_strand_id
1 'polypeptide(L)'
;MEIVGSAFRQLSTILICPCSERLEVGLLVAAACISILDVYGVIVSNLAAQPLSQSGMSASAMTMEDDDALHWNMMELSGSSSCKIFIEDFGEDVLLVRVMGELSKMATVVMQFTNRYRGGRSEEGNSEELLYAVATDLRNRLQTIKDEMTGRL
;
A
#
# COMPACT_ATOMS: atom_id res chain seq x y z
N MET A 1 8.66 8.37 -6.76
CA MET A 1 7.53 8.58 -5.81
C MET A 1 6.85 9.93 -5.94
N GLU A 2 7.35 10.89 -6.72
CA GLU A 2 6.72 12.21 -6.91
C GLU A 2 5.24 12.13 -7.34
N ILE A 3 4.89 11.12 -8.14
CA ILE A 3 3.52 10.85 -8.59
C ILE A 3 2.56 10.63 -7.40
N VAL A 4 2.99 9.93 -6.35
CA VAL A 4 2.14 9.63 -5.18
C VAL A 4 1.96 10.87 -4.30
N GLY A 5 3.03 11.66 -4.11
CA GLY A 5 2.94 12.93 -3.40
C GLY A 5 2.00 13.93 -4.10
N SER A 6 2.03 14.00 -5.42
CA SER A 6 1.08 14.80 -6.21
C SER A 6 -0.36 14.29 -6.08
N ALA A 7 -0.57 12.98 -6.03
CA ALA A 7 -1.89 12.38 -5.81
C ALA A 7 -2.48 12.79 -4.46
N PHE A 8 -1.69 12.76 -3.36
CA PHE A 8 -2.18 13.19 -2.04
C PHE A 8 -2.64 14.65 -2.01
N ARG A 9 -1.90 15.54 -2.69
CA ARG A 9 -2.29 16.95 -2.81
C ARG A 9 -3.60 17.10 -3.57
N GLN A 10 -3.78 16.34 -4.65
CA GLN A 10 -5.01 16.35 -5.44
C GLN A 10 -6.20 15.81 -4.61
N LEU A 11 -6.04 14.67 -3.93
CA LEU A 11 -7.08 14.11 -3.05
C LEU A 11 -7.47 15.08 -1.94
N SER A 12 -6.50 15.73 -1.30
CA SER A 12 -6.76 16.77 -0.29
C SER A 12 -7.54 17.95 -0.87
N THR A 13 -7.19 18.37 -2.09
CA THR A 13 -7.89 19.47 -2.77
C THR A 13 -9.35 19.10 -3.07
N ILE A 14 -9.59 17.86 -3.52
CA ILE A 14 -10.95 17.34 -3.76
C ILE A 14 -11.75 17.32 -2.45
N LEU A 15 -11.15 16.86 -1.34
CA LEU A 15 -11.83 16.78 -0.05
C LEU A 15 -12.19 18.14 0.57
N ILE A 16 -11.47 19.20 0.22
CA ILE A 16 -11.79 20.57 0.64
C ILE A 16 -12.89 21.18 -0.25
N CYS A 17 -13.04 20.72 -1.49
CA CYS A 17 -14.07 21.19 -2.41
C CYS A 17 -15.47 20.79 -1.89
N PRO A 18 -16.47 21.69 -1.95
CA PRO A 18 -17.87 21.35 -1.64
C PRO A 18 -18.39 20.17 -2.46
N CYS A 19 -17.87 19.99 -3.68
CA CYS A 19 -18.19 18.88 -4.56
C CYS A 19 -17.95 17.48 -3.95
N SER A 20 -17.11 17.36 -2.92
CA SER A 20 -16.91 16.11 -2.18
C SER A 20 -18.12 15.66 -1.36
N GLU A 21 -19.12 16.52 -1.09
CA GLU A 21 -20.37 16.08 -0.45
C GLU A 21 -21.12 15.03 -1.27
N ARG A 22 -20.88 14.99 -2.58
CA ARG A 22 -21.50 14.01 -3.46
C ARG A 22 -20.96 12.62 -3.18
N LEU A 23 -21.86 11.65 -3.01
CA LEU A 23 -21.51 10.25 -2.76
C LEU A 23 -20.51 9.71 -3.79
N GLU A 24 -20.74 9.98 -5.07
CA GLU A 24 -19.87 9.48 -6.15
C GLU A 24 -18.43 9.99 -6.01
N VAL A 25 -18.26 11.25 -5.60
CA VAL A 25 -16.95 11.87 -5.41
C VAL A 25 -16.28 11.31 -4.15
N GLY A 26 -17.04 11.12 -3.07
CA GLY A 26 -16.56 10.46 -1.87
C GLY A 26 -16.07 9.04 -2.15
N LEU A 27 -16.84 8.24 -2.90
CA LEU A 27 -16.44 6.90 -3.29
C LEU A 27 -15.21 6.88 -4.19
N LEU A 28 -15.08 7.84 -5.11
CA LEU A 28 -13.88 7.97 -5.95
C LEU A 28 -12.63 8.25 -5.11
N VAL A 29 -12.71 9.19 -4.17
CA VAL A 29 -11.61 9.49 -3.25
C VAL A 29 -11.28 8.29 -2.38
N ALA A 30 -12.29 7.58 -1.87
CA ALA A 30 -12.09 6.37 -1.09
C ALA A 30 -11.38 5.28 -1.90
N ALA A 31 -11.83 5.00 -3.13
CA ALA A 31 -11.21 4.01 -4.01
C ALA A 31 -9.74 4.34 -4.28
N ALA A 32 -9.42 5.62 -4.50
CA ALA A 32 -8.03 6.06 -4.64
C ALA A 32 -7.23 5.84 -3.34
N CYS A 33 -7.79 6.16 -2.18
CA CYS A 33 -7.14 5.92 -0.89
C CYS A 33 -6.88 4.43 -0.64
N ILE A 34 -7.87 3.56 -0.89
CA ILE A 34 -7.76 2.11 -0.79
C ILE A 34 -6.63 1.60 -1.69
N SER A 35 -6.64 2.00 -2.96
CA SER A 35 -5.65 1.55 -3.95
C SER A 35 -4.22 1.94 -3.55
N ILE A 36 -4.02 3.16 -3.04
CA ILE A 36 -2.71 3.61 -2.59
C ILE A 36 -2.28 2.83 -1.32
N LEU A 37 -3.20 2.61 -0.38
CA LEU A 37 -2.92 1.80 0.81
C LEU A 37 -2.58 0.35 0.45
N ASP A 38 -3.21 -0.24 -0.55
CA ASP A 38 -2.88 -1.59 -1.04
C ASP A 38 -1.45 -1.66 -1.58
N VAL A 39 -1.05 -0.66 -2.39
CA VAL A 39 0.31 -0.57 -2.90
C VAL A 39 1.31 -0.47 -1.74
N TYR A 40 1.03 0.35 -0.73
CA TYR A 40 1.89 0.43 0.45
C TYR A 40 1.89 -0.85 1.27
N GLY A 41 0.75 -1.52 1.45
CA GLY A 41 0.67 -2.81 2.14
C GLY A 41 1.54 -3.87 1.47
N VAL A 42 1.52 -3.93 0.13
CA VAL A 42 2.39 -4.82 -0.65
C VAL A 42 3.87 -4.44 -0.47
N ILE A 43 4.22 -3.15 -0.51
CA ILE A 43 5.60 -2.71 -0.28
C ILE A 43 6.08 -3.12 1.11
N VAL A 44 5.28 -2.86 2.16
CA VAL A 44 5.63 -3.20 3.55
C VAL A 44 5.75 -4.71 3.74
N SER A 45 4.80 -5.48 3.20
CA SER A 45 4.82 -6.94 3.24
C SER A 45 6.03 -7.52 2.53
N ASN A 46 6.39 -6.99 1.36
CA ASN A 46 7.58 -7.42 0.62
C ASN A 46 8.87 -7.08 1.37
N LEU A 47 8.92 -5.93 2.02
CA LEU A 47 10.04 -5.61 2.89
C LEU A 47 10.11 -6.62 4.04
N ALA A 48 8.97 -7.05 4.59
CA ALA A 48 8.94 -8.00 5.72
C ALA A 48 9.30 -9.44 5.28
N ALA A 49 9.01 -9.79 4.02
CA ALA A 49 9.31 -11.10 3.45
C ALA A 49 10.76 -11.25 2.98
N GLN A 50 11.56 -10.16 2.90
CA GLN A 50 13.00 -10.28 2.66
C GLN A 50 13.70 -10.63 3.97
N PRO A 51 14.23 -11.86 4.13
CA PRO A 51 15.15 -12.13 5.22
C PRO A 51 16.39 -11.25 5.02
N LEU A 52 16.84 -10.62 6.11
CA LEU A 52 18.17 -10.02 6.27
C LEU A 52 19.22 -10.99 5.74
N SER A 53 19.51 -10.93 4.45
CA SER A 53 20.55 -11.72 3.81
C SER A 53 21.85 -10.97 4.04
N GLN A 54 22.29 -11.11 5.27
CA GLN A 54 23.59 -10.75 5.79
C GLN A 54 24.67 -11.33 4.87
N SER A 55 25.57 -10.45 4.44
CA SER A 55 27.01 -10.71 4.38
C SER A 55 27.48 -11.99 3.70
N GLY A 56 28.03 -11.82 2.49
CA GLY A 56 29.26 -12.45 2.01
C GLY A 56 29.53 -13.91 2.36
N MET A 57 29.44 -14.79 1.37
CA MET A 57 30.62 -15.48 0.82
C MET A 57 30.18 -16.31 -0.39
N SER A 58 30.87 -16.07 -1.50
CA SER A 58 30.87 -16.93 -2.66
C SER A 58 31.39 -18.30 -2.25
N ALA A 59 30.60 -19.35 -2.46
CA ALA A 59 31.07 -20.72 -2.51
C ALA A 59 30.51 -21.35 -3.78
N SER A 60 31.31 -21.31 -4.83
CA SER A 60 31.17 -22.25 -5.96
C SER A 60 31.21 -23.67 -5.41
N ALA A 61 30.12 -24.42 -5.62
CA ALA A 61 30.15 -25.86 -5.61
C ALA A 61 29.83 -26.33 -7.03
N MET A 62 30.88 -26.75 -7.74
CA MET A 62 30.75 -27.50 -8.97
C MET A 62 30.24 -28.91 -8.64
N THR A 63 29.23 -29.40 -9.37
CA THR A 63 29.02 -30.84 -9.57
C THR A 63 28.54 -31.05 -11.00
N MET A 64 29.32 -31.84 -11.76
CA MET A 64 29.06 -32.22 -13.15
C MET A 64 27.99 -33.32 -13.25
N GLU A 65 27.04 -33.09 -14.17
CA GLU A 65 26.44 -33.95 -15.20
C GLU A 65 26.27 -35.47 -14.96
N ASP A 66 25.03 -35.98 -15.15
CA ASP A 66 24.76 -37.00 -16.20
C ASP A 66 23.25 -37.11 -16.58
N ASP A 67 23.02 -37.50 -17.83
CA ASP A 67 21.82 -37.54 -18.70
C ASP A 67 20.54 -38.27 -18.20
N ASP A 68 19.35 -37.70 -18.48
CA ASP A 68 18.49 -38.10 -19.62
C ASP A 68 17.09 -37.43 -19.56
N ALA A 69 16.66 -36.88 -20.70
CA ALA A 69 15.47 -36.03 -20.86
C ALA A 69 14.15 -36.81 -21.00
N LEU A 70 13.04 -36.23 -20.49
CA LEU A 70 11.80 -35.98 -21.24
C LEU A 70 10.76 -35.20 -20.38
N HIS A 71 10.87 -33.87 -20.45
CA HIS A 71 9.78 -32.92 -20.74
C HIS A 71 8.32 -33.31 -20.40
N TRP A 72 7.88 -32.91 -19.19
CA TRP A 72 6.53 -32.38 -18.94
C TRP A 72 6.61 -31.21 -17.98
N ASN A 73 7.22 -30.12 -18.44
CA ASN A 73 7.07 -28.81 -17.83
C ASN A 73 5.75 -28.20 -18.31
N MET A 74 4.70 -28.28 -17.52
CA MET A 74 3.62 -27.29 -17.60
C MET A 74 2.85 -27.20 -16.28
N MET A 75 3.07 -26.08 -15.59
CA MET A 75 2.19 -25.44 -14.62
C MET A 75 2.24 -25.92 -13.16
N GLU A 76 3.44 -25.99 -12.59
CA GLU A 76 3.58 -25.54 -11.20
C GLU A 76 3.37 -24.03 -11.18
N LEU A 77 2.21 -23.59 -10.68
CA LEU A 77 1.95 -22.20 -10.30
C LEU A 77 2.73 -21.85 -9.03
N SER A 78 4.06 -22.03 -9.07
CA SER A 78 5.01 -21.29 -8.24
C SER A 78 5.32 -19.97 -8.95
N GLY A 79 4.27 -19.29 -9.38
CA GLY A 79 4.30 -17.89 -9.75
C GLY A 79 4.19 -17.07 -8.47
N SER A 80 5.20 -17.16 -7.61
CA SER A 80 5.58 -16.00 -6.81
C SER A 80 6.00 -14.94 -7.81
N SER A 81 5.01 -14.29 -8.41
CA SER A 81 5.15 -12.97 -9.01
C SER A 81 5.39 -12.05 -7.82
N SER A 82 6.56 -12.21 -7.20
CA SER A 82 7.25 -11.13 -6.54
C SER A 82 7.34 -10.10 -7.65
N CYS A 83 6.39 -9.17 -7.66
CA CYS A 83 6.63 -7.84 -8.16
C CYS A 83 7.84 -7.39 -7.36
N LYS A 84 9.05 -7.74 -7.84
CA LYS A 84 10.25 -6.97 -7.61
C LYS A 84 9.90 -5.64 -8.23
N ILE A 85 9.18 -4.82 -7.46
CA ILE A 85 9.11 -3.40 -7.71
C ILE A 85 10.59 -3.04 -7.80
N PHE A 86 11.03 -2.65 -9.00
CA PHE A 86 12.39 -2.21 -9.28
C PHE A 86 12.59 -0.90 -8.51
N ILE A 87 12.70 -1.02 -7.19
CA ILE A 87 13.15 0.04 -6.32
C ILE A 87 14.66 -0.11 -6.38
N GLU A 88 15.25 0.54 -7.37
CA GLU A 88 16.70 0.67 -7.54
C GLU A 88 17.35 0.92 -6.17
N ASP A 89 18.21 0.01 -5.73
CA ASP A 89 19.37 0.18 -4.83
C ASP A 89 19.34 1.29 -3.75
N PHE A 90 18.19 1.50 -3.11
CA PHE A 90 18.11 2.30 -1.88
C PHE A 90 18.18 1.32 -0.71
N GLY A 91 19.07 1.59 0.26
CA GLY A 91 19.12 0.83 1.50
C GLY A 91 17.73 0.70 2.12
N GLU A 92 17.41 -0.48 2.63
CA GLU A 92 16.09 -0.83 3.18
C GLU A 92 15.56 0.23 4.15
N ASP A 93 16.45 0.77 5.00
CA ASP A 93 16.15 1.85 5.94
C ASP A 93 15.73 3.16 5.26
N VAL A 94 16.36 3.53 4.14
CA VAL A 94 16.03 4.74 3.38
C VAL A 94 14.65 4.60 2.74
N LEU A 95 14.33 3.39 2.26
CA LEU A 95 13.02 3.11 1.72
C LEU A 95 11.95 3.10 2.83
N LEU A 96 12.24 2.49 3.98
CA LEU A 96 11.35 2.46 5.13
C LEU A 96 10.99 3.88 5.60
N VAL A 97 11.99 4.72 5.83
CA VAL A 97 11.81 6.13 6.21
C VAL A 97 11.00 6.89 5.16
N ARG A 98 11.25 6.65 3.87
CA ARG A 98 10.49 7.28 2.79
C ARG A 98 9.03 6.85 2.79
N VAL A 99 8.76 5.55 2.94
CA VAL A 99 7.40 5.00 3.00
C VAL A 99 6.66 5.54 4.23
N MET A 100 7.31 5.61 5.40
CA MET A 100 6.75 6.25 6.60
C MET A 100 6.33 7.70 6.33
N GLY A 101 7.18 8.47 5.64
CA GLY A 101 6.90 9.85 5.26
C GLY A 101 5.67 9.98 4.37
N GLU A 102 5.50 9.08 3.39
CA GLU A 102 4.31 9.07 2.52
C GLU A 102 3.05 8.58 3.25
N LEU A 103 3.15 7.58 4.13
CA LEU A 103 2.03 7.12 4.96
C LEU A 103 1.54 8.23 5.91
N SER A 104 2.43 9.09 6.40
CA SER A 104 2.06 10.27 7.19
C SER A 104 1.22 11.26 6.38
N LYS A 105 1.57 11.48 5.10
CA LYS A 105 0.74 12.30 4.19
C LYS A 105 -0.61 11.65 3.95
N MET A 106 -0.63 10.33 3.73
CA MET A 106 -1.88 9.58 3.58
C MET A 106 -2.76 9.68 4.84
N ALA A 107 -2.17 9.64 6.04
CA ALA A 107 -2.90 9.84 7.29
C ALA A 107 -3.65 11.17 7.32
N THR A 108 -3.03 12.22 6.77
CA THR A 108 -3.67 13.53 6.66
C THR A 108 -4.90 13.47 5.74
N VAL A 109 -4.79 12.80 4.57
CA VAL A 109 -5.90 12.63 3.63
C VAL A 109 -7.04 11.82 4.26
N VAL A 110 -6.73 10.68 4.89
CA VAL A 110 -7.71 9.83 5.57
C VAL A 110 -8.40 10.58 6.71
N MET A 111 -7.67 11.42 7.44
CA MET A 111 -8.25 12.26 8.50
C MET A 111 -9.21 13.31 7.92
N GLN A 112 -8.85 13.97 6.81
CA GLN A 112 -9.74 14.89 6.10
C GLN A 112 -11.00 14.18 5.62
N PHE A 113 -10.86 13.01 5.00
CA PHE A 113 -11.96 12.17 4.57
C PHE A 113 -12.89 11.81 5.73
N THR A 114 -12.30 11.34 6.84
CA THR A 114 -13.06 10.97 8.04
C THR A 114 -13.82 12.16 8.58
N ASN A 115 -13.17 13.31 8.75
CA ASN A 115 -13.82 14.52 9.26
C ASN A 115 -14.95 15.01 8.34
N ARG A 116 -14.77 14.88 7.03
CA ARG A 116 -15.75 15.30 6.03
C ARG A 116 -17.06 14.54 6.14
N TYR A 117 -16.99 13.22 6.37
CA TYR A 117 -18.16 12.35 6.47
C TYR A 117 -18.47 11.91 7.91
N ARG A 118 -17.86 12.57 8.92
CA ARG A 118 -18.11 12.28 10.34
C ARG A 118 -19.44 12.90 10.75
N GLY A 119 -20.48 12.09 10.75
CA GLY A 119 -21.78 12.48 11.31
C GLY A 119 -22.60 13.29 10.33
N GLY A 120 -23.39 12.59 9.54
CA GLY A 120 -24.44 13.14 8.71
C GLY A 120 -25.61 13.65 9.53
N ARG A 121 -25.90 14.94 9.39
CA ARG A 121 -27.11 15.62 9.89
C ARG A 121 -28.29 15.49 8.91
N SER A 122 -28.29 14.45 8.06
CA SER A 122 -29.26 14.34 6.95
C SER A 122 -30.22 13.19 7.15
N GLU A 123 -31.50 13.45 6.91
CA GLU A 123 -32.61 12.49 7.01
C GLU A 123 -32.59 11.41 5.90
N GLU A 124 -31.61 11.46 4.98
CA GLU A 124 -31.36 10.47 3.92
C GLU A 124 -30.27 9.44 4.35
N GLY A 125 -30.60 8.69 5.40
CA GLY A 125 -29.65 7.89 6.20
C GLY A 125 -29.16 6.57 5.62
N ASN A 126 -28.52 6.52 4.44
CA ASN A 126 -27.76 5.32 4.01
C ASN A 126 -26.41 5.66 3.34
N SER A 127 -26.36 6.70 2.51
CA SER A 127 -25.18 7.03 1.70
C SER A 127 -24.03 7.63 2.53
N GLU A 128 -24.35 8.48 3.49
CA GLU A 128 -23.35 9.10 4.39
C GLU A 128 -22.80 8.08 5.40
N GLU A 129 -23.63 7.15 5.85
CA GLU A 129 -23.21 6.04 6.72
C GLU A 129 -22.21 5.13 6.01
N LEU A 130 -22.44 4.83 4.73
CA LEU A 130 -21.48 4.08 3.91
C LEU A 130 -20.12 4.78 3.84
N LEU A 131 -20.09 6.08 3.53
CA LEU A 131 -18.82 6.83 3.45
C LEU A 131 -18.13 6.91 4.82
N TYR A 132 -18.89 7.01 5.91
CA TYR A 132 -18.33 6.97 7.25
C TYR A 132 -17.75 5.59 7.62
N ALA A 133 -18.43 4.51 7.25
CA ALA A 133 -17.92 3.15 7.40
C ALA A 133 -16.62 2.96 6.61
N VAL A 134 -16.58 3.44 5.36
CA VAL A 134 -15.39 3.43 4.52
C VAL A 134 -14.27 4.29 5.12
N ALA A 135 -14.58 5.44 5.71
CA ALA A 135 -13.58 6.26 6.40
C ALA A 135 -12.94 5.51 7.58
N THR A 136 -13.76 4.77 8.32
CA THR A 136 -13.32 3.94 9.44
C THR A 136 -12.44 2.79 8.96
N ASP A 137 -12.81 2.13 7.86
CA ASP A 137 -12.00 1.09 7.23
C ASP A 137 -10.63 1.62 6.76
N LEU A 138 -10.61 2.76 6.06
CA LEU A 138 -9.37 3.42 5.63
C LEU A 138 -8.44 3.73 6.79
N ARG A 139 -9.00 4.23 7.91
CA ARG A 139 -8.24 4.50 9.13
C ARG A 139 -7.67 3.22 9.74
N ASN A 140 -8.47 2.16 9.79
CA ASN A 140 -8.02 0.87 10.33
C ASN A 140 -6.90 0.27 9.47
N ARG A 141 -7.04 0.27 8.13
CA ARG A 141 -6.00 -0.19 7.21
C ARG A 141 -4.70 0.58 7.36
N LEU A 142 -4.78 1.91 7.42
CA LEU A 142 -3.60 2.75 7.63
C LEU A 142 -2.92 2.42 8.97
N GLN A 143 -3.70 2.20 10.03
CA GLN A 143 -3.18 1.81 11.34
C GLN A 143 -2.47 0.45 11.28
N THR A 144 -3.06 -0.55 10.62
CA THR A 144 -2.44 -1.86 10.41
C THR A 144 -1.09 -1.75 9.71
N ILE A 145 -1.02 -1.03 8.59
CA ILE A 145 0.24 -0.84 7.84
C ILE A 145 1.29 -0.14 8.70
N LYS A 146 0.88 0.88 9.48
CA LYS A 146 1.78 1.58 10.40
C LYS A 146 2.32 0.66 11.50
N ASP A 147 1.49 -0.21 12.05
CA ASP A 147 1.87 -1.10 13.15
C ASP A 147 2.86 -2.17 12.65
N GLU A 148 2.64 -2.72 11.45
CA GLU A 148 3.60 -3.60 10.75
C GLU A 148 4.95 -2.91 10.52
N MET A 149 4.92 -1.62 10.20
CA MET A 149 6.13 -0.82 9.97
C MET A 149 6.88 -0.48 11.26
N THR A 150 6.15 -0.15 12.33
CA THR A 150 6.73 0.24 13.63
C THR A 150 7.36 -0.95 14.34
N GLY A 151 6.85 -2.17 14.14
CA GLY A 151 7.45 -3.40 14.66
C GLY A 151 8.85 -3.72 14.12
N ARG A 152 9.39 -2.89 13.21
CA ARG A 152 10.70 -3.07 12.55
C ARG A 152 11.76 -2.04 12.95
N LEU A 153 11.39 -0.98 13.68
CA LEU A 153 12.31 0.00 14.26
C LEU A 153 12.81 -0.49 15.62
#